data_AF-A0A6J1VIF1-F1
#
_entry.id   AF-A0A6J1VIF1-F1
#
_cell.length_a   1.000
_cell.length_b   1.000
_cell.length_c   1.000
_cell.angle_alpha   90.00
_cell.angle_beta   90.00
_cell.angle_gamma   90.00
#
_symmetry.space_group_name_H-M   'P 1'
#
loop_
_entity.id
_entity.type
_entity.pdbx_description
1 polymer ?
#
loop_
_entity_poly.entity_id
_entity_poly.type
_entity_poly.pdbx_seq_one_letter_code
_entity_poly.pdbx_strand_id
1 'polypeptide(L)'
;HFADHGNATGTNIYAALNAVYEMIINEEATLKDQWNKVRHAIILLTDGKSNLGGSPKMAVRHIEELINVRDDRKDYLDIYVFGIGNLDVELSAMNEIASKKPGERHVFVMENPQELKNAFEDLLDPRDLEDICGLANYSDSARWDQKNPWHVRLQNTHHRDSTCRGALISNTWVLTAAHCFNHWKNNWIVVLGGEIRLGIKRRIDHELYNIRAKTAQGIQEFYDYDISLIELEKPVTFGGRIRPICLPCTEGASRALKKRAGTTTCRDHELELLSFEKVPAEFISLEHKRMNVQIKTKTSRPTCVSGAIQEGMIYANVSNVDDVVTDRFLCSGEDKSLEAYTCKGESGGSLFVERRERHFQVGVISWGTYDPCAQKNKNDNGEIIRDRPSKEYKPRDFYISLFQVQDWLRKHLNNSLKFIPMQ
;
A
#
# COMPACT_ATOMS: atom_id res chain seq x y z
N HIS A 1 33.93 -15.57 -4.87
CA HIS A 1 34.96 -16.07 -3.93
C HIS A 1 34.28 -16.62 -2.67
N PHE A 2 33.82 -17.87 -2.71
CA PHE A 2 33.30 -18.60 -1.53
C PHE A 2 34.07 -19.93 -1.31
N ALA A 3 35.22 -20.09 -1.98
CA ALA A 3 36.07 -21.26 -1.87
C ALA A 3 37.17 -21.12 -0.79
N ASP A 4 37.35 -19.91 -0.24
CA ASP A 4 38.43 -19.60 0.72
C ASP A 4 38.11 -19.99 2.18
N HIS A 5 36.87 -20.40 2.48
CA HIS A 5 36.42 -20.73 3.85
C HIS A 5 36.33 -22.23 4.14
N GLY A 6 36.89 -23.10 3.29
CA GLY A 6 36.69 -24.55 3.33
C GLY A 6 37.00 -25.26 4.66
N ASN A 7 37.72 -24.64 5.59
CA ASN A 7 38.01 -25.18 6.93
C ASN A 7 37.91 -24.16 8.08
N ALA A 8 37.44 -22.93 7.84
CA ALA A 8 37.38 -21.87 8.85
C ALA A 8 35.95 -21.69 9.36
N THR A 9 35.50 -22.64 10.19
CA THR A 9 34.13 -22.68 10.76
C THR A 9 33.99 -21.98 12.11
N GLY A 10 35.04 -21.34 12.61
CA GLY A 10 34.99 -20.60 13.86
C GLY A 10 34.20 -19.30 13.76
N THR A 11 33.57 -18.90 14.86
CA THR A 11 32.71 -17.73 14.97
C THR A 11 33.47 -16.61 15.67
N ASN A 12 33.94 -15.61 14.90
CA ASN A 12 34.67 -14.45 15.41
C ASN A 12 33.85 -13.16 15.23
N ILE A 13 32.91 -12.93 16.14
CA ILE A 13 32.00 -11.77 16.07
C ILE A 13 32.77 -10.45 16.29
N TYR A 14 33.80 -10.45 17.14
CA TYR A 14 34.66 -9.29 17.35
C TYR A 14 35.30 -8.79 16.05
N ALA A 15 35.91 -9.68 15.27
CA ALA A 15 36.55 -9.30 14.01
C ALA A 15 35.53 -8.78 12.98
N ALA A 16 34.32 -9.37 12.94
CA ALA A 16 33.25 -8.89 12.08
C ALA A 16 32.80 -7.46 12.44
N LEU A 17 32.59 -7.19 13.73
CA LEU A 17 32.26 -5.84 14.21
C LEU A 17 33.43 -4.86 14.03
N ASN A 18 34.67 -5.31 14.20
CA ASN A 18 35.84 -4.48 13.95
C ASN A 18 35.96 -4.10 12.47
N ALA A 19 35.58 -4.98 11.54
CA ALA A 19 35.51 -4.63 10.13
C ALA A 19 34.50 -3.49 9.88
N VAL A 20 33.35 -3.51 10.57
CA VAL A 20 32.38 -2.41 10.52
C VAL A 20 32.96 -1.12 11.11
N TYR A 21 33.66 -1.21 12.25
CA TYR A 21 34.38 -0.07 12.83
C TYR A 21 35.36 0.59 11.83
N GLU A 22 36.18 -0.21 11.15
CA GLU A 22 37.10 0.29 10.11
C GLU A 22 36.36 0.92 8.92
N MET A 23 35.20 0.37 8.52
CA MET A 23 34.36 0.99 7.49
C MET A 23 33.88 2.38 7.92
N ILE A 24 33.46 2.52 9.18
CA ILE A 24 32.96 3.79 9.72
C ILE A 24 34.09 4.84 9.80
N ILE A 25 35.31 4.46 10.20
CA ILE A 25 36.48 5.38 10.18
C ILE A 25 36.70 5.94 8.78
N ASN A 26 36.67 5.07 7.77
CA ASN A 26 36.88 5.48 6.37
C ASN A 26 35.75 6.40 5.88
N GLU A 27 34.52 6.16 6.32
CA GLU A 27 33.36 7.00 6.01
C GLU A 27 33.47 8.39 6.66
N GLU A 28 33.82 8.47 7.95
CA GLU A 28 34.05 9.74 8.67
C GLU A 28 35.09 10.60 7.96
N ALA A 29 36.22 10.00 7.56
CA ALA A 29 37.28 10.69 6.82
C ALA A 29 36.80 11.25 5.47
N THR A 30 35.81 10.60 4.85
CA THR A 30 35.30 10.97 3.52
C THR A 30 34.21 12.05 3.60
N LEU A 31 33.29 11.94 4.55
CA LEU A 31 32.08 12.77 4.60
C LEU A 31 32.25 14.13 5.30
N LYS A 32 33.33 14.33 6.07
CA LYS A 32 33.68 15.61 6.72
C LYS A 32 32.47 16.29 7.39
N ASP A 33 32.00 17.42 6.87
CA ASP A 33 30.89 18.21 7.44
C ASP A 33 29.54 17.48 7.43
N GLN A 34 29.39 16.42 6.63
CA GLN A 34 28.17 15.61 6.58
C GLN A 34 28.17 14.47 7.60
N TRP A 35 29.32 14.11 8.17
CA TRP A 35 29.47 13.00 9.12
C TRP A 35 28.47 13.06 10.28
N ASN A 36 28.31 14.24 10.87
CA ASN A 36 27.42 14.46 12.01
C ASN A 36 25.93 14.25 11.70
N LYS A 37 25.55 14.05 10.44
CA LYS A 37 24.17 13.77 10.01
C LYS A 37 23.93 12.29 9.71
N VAL A 38 24.98 11.47 9.69
CA VAL A 38 24.91 10.05 9.32
C VAL A 38 24.39 9.23 10.50
N ARG A 39 23.34 8.45 10.27
CA ARG A 39 22.82 7.46 11.23
C ARG A 39 23.27 6.06 10.80
N HIS A 40 23.68 5.25 11.76
CA HIS A 40 24.23 3.92 11.52
C HIS A 40 23.27 2.86 12.07
N ALA A 41 22.92 1.88 11.23
CA ALA A 41 22.17 0.71 11.65
C ALA A 41 22.98 -0.55 11.34
N ILE A 42 23.37 -1.29 12.37
CA ILE A 42 24.11 -2.55 12.28
C ILE A 42 23.13 -3.69 12.53
N ILE A 43 23.06 -4.62 11.59
CA ILE A 43 22.21 -5.82 11.69
C ILE A 43 23.12 -7.04 11.73
N LEU A 44 23.07 -7.79 12.82
CA LEU A 44 23.85 -9.00 13.03
C LEU A 44 22.93 -10.23 13.06
N LEU A 45 23.10 -11.16 12.12
CA LEU A 45 22.44 -12.46 12.12
C LEU A 45 23.41 -13.49 12.72
N THR A 46 23.12 -14.01 13.92
CA THR A 46 24.03 -14.92 14.65
C THR A 46 23.30 -15.74 15.71
N ASP A 47 23.85 -16.90 16.07
CA ASP A 47 23.45 -17.65 17.26
C ASP A 47 24.05 -17.09 18.57
N GLY A 48 24.91 -16.08 18.49
CA GLY A 48 25.56 -15.44 19.65
C GLY A 48 26.83 -16.16 20.12
N LYS A 49 27.15 -17.33 19.58
CA LYS A 49 28.22 -18.22 20.08
C LYS A 49 29.58 -17.87 19.50
N SER A 50 30.12 -16.71 19.88
CA SER A 50 31.49 -16.33 19.50
C SER A 50 32.50 -17.22 20.23
N ASN A 51 33.35 -17.93 19.49
CA ASN A 51 34.36 -18.83 20.04
C ASN A 51 35.81 -18.46 19.64
N LEU A 52 35.97 -17.43 18.80
CA LEU A 52 37.25 -16.90 18.37
C LEU A 52 37.30 -15.37 18.52
N GLY A 53 38.51 -14.83 18.59
CA GLY A 53 38.76 -13.39 18.67
C GLY A 53 38.63 -12.83 20.09
N GLY A 54 38.27 -11.55 20.17
CA GLY A 54 38.06 -10.83 21.42
C GLY A 54 36.59 -10.76 21.83
N SER A 55 36.29 -9.94 22.84
CA SER A 55 34.92 -9.71 23.30
C SER A 55 34.14 -8.85 22.27
N PRO A 56 33.03 -9.34 21.70
CA PRO A 56 32.21 -8.56 20.77
C PRO A 56 31.74 -7.23 21.37
N LYS A 57 31.45 -7.21 22.68
CA LYS A 57 31.11 -6.01 23.45
C LYS A 57 32.18 -4.92 23.38
N MET A 58 33.47 -5.29 23.34
CA MET A 58 34.55 -4.30 23.17
C MET A 58 34.53 -3.67 21.78
N ALA A 59 34.25 -4.44 20.73
CA ALA A 59 34.11 -3.88 19.39
C ALA A 59 32.91 -2.94 19.31
N VAL A 60 31.78 -3.28 19.94
CA VAL A 60 30.63 -2.37 20.05
C VAL A 60 31.02 -1.06 20.74
N ARG A 61 31.76 -1.13 21.85
CA ARG A 61 32.23 0.08 22.55
C ARG A 61 33.10 0.97 21.67
N HIS A 62 34.00 0.40 20.87
CA HIS A 62 34.81 1.20 19.94
C HIS A 62 33.94 1.91 18.89
N ILE A 63 32.90 1.25 18.38
CA ILE A 63 31.92 1.85 17.46
C ILE A 63 31.14 2.98 18.15
N GLU A 64 30.66 2.76 19.36
CA GLU A 64 29.95 3.77 20.16
C GLU A 64 30.82 5.01 20.43
N GLU A 65 32.10 4.79 20.76
CA GLU A 65 33.08 5.84 21.01
C GLU A 65 33.37 6.65 19.73
N LEU A 66 33.54 5.99 18.58
CA LEU A 66 33.76 6.63 17.28
C LEU A 66 32.57 7.49 16.84
N ILE A 67 31.34 6.98 16.98
CA ILE A 67 30.10 7.71 16.64
C ILE A 67 29.78 8.81 17.68
N ASN A 68 30.45 8.77 18.83
CA ASN A 68 30.21 9.62 19.99
C ASN A 68 28.76 9.51 20.49
N VAL A 69 28.34 8.28 20.79
CA VAL A 69 26.99 8.00 21.31
C VAL A 69 26.86 8.53 22.73
N ARG A 70 25.99 9.52 22.90
CA ARG A 70 25.64 10.21 24.16
C ARG A 70 24.15 10.49 24.19
N ASP A 71 23.59 11.01 25.28
CA ASP A 71 22.14 11.17 25.45
C ASP A 71 21.42 11.90 24.29
N ASP A 72 22.02 12.96 23.74
CA ASP A 72 21.52 13.73 22.58
C ASP A 72 21.85 13.10 21.21
N ARG A 73 22.57 11.97 21.19
CA ARG A 73 23.00 11.25 19.98
C ARG A 73 22.68 9.75 20.01
N LYS A 74 21.81 9.29 20.92
CA LYS A 74 21.41 7.88 21.01
C LYS A 74 20.79 7.34 19.72
N ASP A 75 20.14 8.19 18.93
CA ASP A 75 19.45 7.80 17.69
C ASP A 75 20.39 7.67 16.46
N TYR A 76 21.70 7.84 16.64
CA TYR A 76 22.70 7.78 15.56
C TYR A 76 23.35 6.41 15.41
N LEU A 77 23.09 5.50 16.34
CA LEU A 77 23.52 4.12 16.28
C LEU A 77 22.41 3.19 16.79
N ASP A 78 22.06 2.20 15.98
CA ASP A 78 21.24 1.07 16.37
C ASP A 78 21.92 -0.23 15.97
N ILE A 79 22.05 -1.15 16.93
CA ILE A 79 22.61 -2.49 16.72
C ILE A 79 21.52 -3.51 17.01
N TYR A 80 21.05 -4.18 15.97
CA TYR A 80 20.05 -5.23 16.02
C TYR A 80 20.70 -6.60 15.88
N VAL A 81 20.33 -7.54 16.74
CA VAL A 81 20.87 -8.90 16.74
C VAL A 81 19.73 -9.91 16.60
N PHE A 82 19.78 -10.73 15.55
CA PHE A 82 18.77 -11.73 15.25
C PHE A 82 19.38 -13.14 15.26
N GLY A 83 18.79 -14.04 16.06
CA GLY A 83 19.04 -15.48 16.00
C GLY A 83 17.90 -16.15 15.25
N ILE A 84 18.21 -16.86 14.16
CA ILE A 84 17.21 -17.45 13.26
C ILE A 84 17.41 -18.96 13.15
N GLY A 85 16.32 -19.71 13.34
CA GLY A 85 16.27 -21.17 13.19
C GLY A 85 16.14 -21.90 14.53
N ASN A 86 16.14 -23.24 14.48
CA ASN A 86 16.22 -24.11 15.67
C ASN A 86 17.63 -24.10 16.31
N LEU A 87 18.27 -22.94 16.34
CA LEU A 87 19.60 -22.76 16.89
C LEU A 87 19.47 -22.62 18.41
N ASP A 88 20.30 -23.36 19.14
CA ASP A 88 20.56 -23.08 20.54
C ASP A 88 21.29 -21.74 20.61
N VAL A 89 20.54 -20.66 20.83
CA VAL A 89 21.04 -19.28 20.81
C VAL A 89 21.55 -18.86 22.19
N GLU A 90 22.68 -18.15 22.20
CA GLU A 90 23.24 -17.57 23.42
C GLU A 90 22.70 -16.16 23.64
N LEU A 91 21.47 -16.09 24.16
CA LEU A 91 20.72 -14.83 24.32
C LEU A 91 21.47 -13.77 25.14
N SER A 92 22.21 -14.19 26.18
CA SER A 92 23.03 -13.28 26.99
C SER A 92 24.10 -12.59 26.15
N ALA A 93 24.81 -13.33 25.30
CA ALA A 93 25.85 -12.79 24.43
C ALA A 93 25.26 -11.85 23.36
N MET A 94 24.11 -12.21 22.78
CA MET A 94 23.39 -11.33 21.84
C MET A 94 22.97 -10.01 22.50
N ASN A 95 22.47 -10.05 23.74
CA ASN A 95 22.07 -8.87 24.50
C ASN A 95 23.24 -8.00 24.99
N GLU A 96 24.47 -8.51 24.95
CA GLU A 96 25.67 -7.70 25.16
C GLU A 96 26.08 -6.90 23.92
N ILE A 97 25.67 -7.35 22.73
CA ILE A 97 26.00 -6.72 21.46
C ILE A 97 24.91 -5.71 21.05
N ALA A 98 23.65 -6.06 21.24
CA ALA A 98 22.52 -5.24 20.84
C ALA A 98 22.40 -3.92 21.62
N SER A 99 21.85 -2.90 20.97
CA SER A 99 21.57 -1.60 21.61
C SER A 99 20.55 -1.73 22.75
N LYS A 100 20.66 -0.84 23.73
CA LYS A 100 19.77 -0.81 24.91
C LYS A 100 19.07 0.54 24.97
N LYS A 101 17.87 0.61 24.39
CA LYS A 101 17.05 1.83 24.35
C LYS A 101 15.71 1.60 25.05
N PRO A 102 15.25 2.56 25.89
CA PRO A 102 13.95 2.42 26.58
C PRO A 102 12.79 2.28 25.58
N GLY A 103 11.99 1.23 25.72
CA GLY A 103 10.80 1.01 24.90
C GLY A 103 11.05 0.37 23.53
N GLU A 104 12.30 0.03 23.21
CA GLU A 104 12.69 -0.62 21.97
C GLU A 104 13.27 -2.02 22.22
N ARG A 105 13.12 -2.90 21.23
CA ARG A 105 13.67 -4.25 21.26
C ARG A 105 14.73 -4.38 20.18
N HIS A 106 15.95 -4.74 20.58
CA HIS A 106 17.08 -4.90 19.65
C HIS A 106 17.60 -6.33 19.53
N VAL A 107 17.04 -7.27 20.30
CA VAL A 107 17.38 -8.70 20.23
C VAL A 107 16.15 -9.50 19.84
N PHE A 108 16.29 -10.30 18.78
CA PHE A 108 15.23 -11.14 18.25
C PHE A 108 15.72 -12.58 18.16
N VAL A 109 14.91 -13.50 18.65
CA VAL A 109 15.13 -14.95 18.52
C VAL A 109 13.90 -15.50 17.84
N MET A 110 14.11 -16.22 16.74
CA MET A 110 13.07 -16.56 15.79
C MET A 110 13.28 -17.97 15.29
N GLU A 111 12.22 -18.75 15.20
CA GLU A 111 12.31 -20.15 14.77
C GLU A 111 12.45 -20.26 13.25
N ASN A 112 11.96 -19.26 12.51
CA ASN A 112 11.95 -19.28 11.05
C ASN A 112 12.36 -17.93 10.42
N PRO A 113 12.88 -17.93 9.18
CA PRO A 113 13.21 -16.70 8.47
C PRO A 113 12.02 -15.80 8.13
N GLN A 114 10.78 -16.29 8.19
CA GLN A 114 9.59 -15.48 7.89
C GLN A 114 9.30 -14.49 9.03
N GLU A 115 9.56 -14.90 10.27
CA GLU A 115 9.50 -14.05 11.45
C GLU A 115 10.48 -12.88 11.36
N LEU A 116 11.65 -13.05 10.72
CA LEU A 116 12.62 -11.97 10.50
C LEU A 116 11.97 -10.78 9.80
N LYS A 117 11.12 -11.06 8.79
CA LYS A 117 10.38 -10.02 8.07
C LYS A 117 9.45 -9.26 9.03
N ASN A 118 8.71 -9.97 9.87
CA ASN A 118 7.79 -9.36 10.84
C ASN A 118 8.54 -8.47 11.84
N ALA A 119 9.72 -8.91 12.33
CA ALA A 119 10.52 -8.07 13.22
C ALA A 119 11.06 -6.82 12.54
N PHE A 120 11.52 -6.89 11.29
CA PHE A 120 11.93 -5.68 10.56
C PHE A 120 10.78 -4.70 10.35
N GLU A 121 9.59 -5.19 10.03
CA GLU A 121 8.39 -4.35 9.90
C GLU A 121 8.02 -3.66 11.23
N ASP A 122 8.21 -4.35 12.36
CA ASP A 122 7.94 -3.80 13.70
C ASP A 122 9.01 -2.78 14.16
N LEU A 123 10.23 -2.87 13.61
CA LEU A 123 11.35 -1.95 13.92
C LEU A 123 11.27 -0.61 13.21
N LEU A 124 10.58 -0.53 12.06
CA LEU A 124 10.51 0.69 11.28
C LEU A 124 9.54 1.70 11.92
N ASP A 125 10.03 2.86 12.38
CA ASP A 125 9.14 3.95 12.78
C ASP A 125 8.54 4.64 11.54
N PRO A 126 7.22 4.51 11.31
CA PRO A 126 6.60 5.05 10.11
C PRO A 126 6.49 6.59 10.11
N ARG A 127 6.76 7.24 11.26
CA ARG A 127 6.72 8.71 11.44
C ARG A 127 7.89 9.42 10.77
N ASP A 128 9.04 8.77 10.68
CA ASP A 128 10.26 9.32 10.05
C ASP A 128 10.16 9.37 8.50
N LEU A 129 9.08 8.86 7.93
CA LEU A 129 8.90 8.61 6.49
C LEU A 129 7.83 9.53 5.88
N GLU A 130 7.85 10.83 6.22
CA GLU A 130 6.76 11.80 5.99
C GLU A 130 6.26 11.93 4.53
N ASP A 131 7.02 11.50 3.51
CA ASP A 131 6.62 11.68 2.10
C ASP A 131 6.55 10.37 1.28
N ILE A 132 6.51 9.22 1.94
CA ILE A 132 6.49 7.92 1.25
C ILE A 132 5.06 7.41 1.09
N CYS A 133 4.61 7.20 -0.15
CA CYS A 133 3.29 6.64 -0.47
C CYS A 133 3.26 5.10 -0.49
N GLY A 134 2.12 4.44 -0.49
CA GLY A 134 1.97 3.01 -0.80
C GLY A 134 2.77 2.06 0.11
N LEU A 135 3.12 2.48 1.31
CA LEU A 135 3.71 1.61 2.34
C LEU A 135 2.60 0.98 3.16
N ALA A 136 2.71 -0.31 3.40
CA ALA A 136 1.85 -1.09 4.29
C ALA A 136 2.73 -1.88 5.24
N ASN A 137 2.22 -2.16 6.44
CA ASN A 137 2.87 -3.10 7.36
C ASN A 137 2.45 -4.52 6.97
N TYR A 138 3.42 -5.38 6.68
CA TYR A 138 3.19 -6.77 6.27
C TYR A 138 3.24 -7.78 7.42
N SER A 139 3.47 -7.32 8.67
CA SER A 139 3.49 -8.18 9.85
C SER A 139 2.14 -8.87 10.05
N ASP A 140 2.18 -10.16 10.39
CA ASP A 140 0.96 -10.94 10.63
C ASP A 140 0.13 -10.36 11.78
N SER A 141 0.80 -9.82 12.80
CA SER A 141 0.21 -9.18 13.98
C SER A 141 -0.32 -7.77 13.70
N ALA A 142 0.01 -7.16 12.56
CA ALA A 142 -0.41 -5.81 12.24
C ALA A 142 -1.94 -5.71 12.11
N ARG A 143 -2.48 -4.63 12.66
CA ARG A 143 -3.91 -4.34 12.57
C ARG A 143 -4.28 -3.95 11.14
N TRP A 144 -5.55 -4.11 10.77
CA TRP A 144 -6.02 -3.91 9.39
C TRP A 144 -5.70 -2.52 8.82
N ASP A 145 -5.63 -1.49 9.65
CA ASP A 145 -5.32 -0.10 9.28
C ASP A 145 -3.81 0.17 9.20
N GLN A 146 -2.96 -0.68 9.79
CA GLN A 146 -1.53 -0.72 9.52
C GLN A 146 -1.23 -1.49 8.22
N LYS A 147 -2.01 -2.54 7.95
CA LYS A 147 -1.97 -3.28 6.68
C LYS A 147 -2.52 -2.45 5.51
N ASN A 148 -3.44 -1.52 5.75
CA ASN A 148 -4.07 -0.70 4.71
C ASN A 148 -4.18 0.79 5.13
N PRO A 149 -3.06 1.49 5.32
CA PRO A 149 -3.04 2.83 5.93
C PRO A 149 -3.62 3.94 5.05
N TRP A 150 -3.84 3.67 3.76
CA TRP A 150 -4.54 4.57 2.85
C TRP A 150 -6.06 4.38 2.86
N HIS A 151 -6.57 3.31 3.47
CA HIS A 151 -7.99 2.96 3.38
C HIS A 151 -8.86 4.01 4.07
N VAL A 152 -9.86 4.49 3.36
CA VAL A 152 -10.81 5.48 3.86
C VAL A 152 -12.22 4.89 3.86
N ARG A 153 -12.95 5.14 4.94
CA ARG A 153 -14.41 4.92 4.95
C ARG A 153 -15.13 6.26 4.89
N LEU A 154 -15.96 6.42 3.86
CA LEU A 154 -16.89 7.53 3.73
C LEU A 154 -18.22 7.09 4.31
N GLN A 155 -18.79 7.90 5.19
CA GLN A 155 -20.06 7.59 5.84
C GLN A 155 -20.98 8.80 5.85
N ASN A 156 -22.22 8.61 5.40
CA ASN A 156 -23.25 9.59 5.63
C ASN A 156 -23.73 9.54 7.09
N THR A 157 -23.77 10.69 7.76
CA THR A 157 -24.15 10.79 9.18
C THR A 157 -25.65 10.62 9.42
N HIS A 158 -26.48 10.94 8.43
CA HIS A 158 -27.94 10.80 8.50
C HIS A 158 -28.41 9.44 7.97
N HIS A 159 -27.67 8.86 7.02
CA HIS A 159 -27.94 7.54 6.46
C HIS A 159 -26.75 6.61 6.70
N ARG A 160 -26.63 6.08 7.93
CA ARG A 160 -25.44 5.34 8.37
C ARG A 160 -25.11 4.09 7.54
N ASP A 161 -26.12 3.51 6.89
CA ASP A 161 -26.00 2.36 5.99
C ASP A 161 -25.44 2.74 4.61
N SER A 162 -25.53 4.03 4.23
CA SER A 162 -24.89 4.55 3.02
C SER A 162 -23.42 4.81 3.31
N THR A 163 -22.60 3.84 2.93
CA THR A 163 -21.14 3.92 3.07
C THR A 163 -20.47 3.69 1.73
N CYS A 164 -19.36 4.38 1.53
CA CYS A 164 -18.43 4.15 0.44
C CYS A 164 -17.02 4.00 1.03
N ARG A 165 -16.06 3.66 0.16
CA ARG A 165 -14.64 3.67 0.48
C ARG A 165 -13.92 4.75 -0.32
N GLY A 166 -12.67 4.95 0.00
CA GLY A 166 -11.77 5.87 -0.68
C GLY A 166 -10.33 5.52 -0.36
N ALA A 167 -9.40 6.27 -0.95
CA ALA A 167 -8.00 6.16 -0.64
C ALA A 167 -7.40 7.53 -0.33
N LEU A 168 -6.63 7.61 0.75
CA LEU A 168 -5.81 8.77 1.05
C LEU A 168 -4.69 8.84 0.01
N ILE A 169 -4.57 9.96 -0.70
CA ILE A 169 -3.57 10.16 -1.76
C ILE A 169 -2.57 11.28 -1.42
N SER A 170 -2.87 12.10 -0.41
CA SER A 170 -1.96 13.06 0.22
C SER A 170 -2.42 13.31 1.66
N ASN A 171 -1.76 14.19 2.42
CA ASN A 171 -2.19 14.55 3.76
C ASN A 171 -3.52 15.33 3.81
N THR A 172 -4.07 15.77 2.68
CA THR A 172 -5.28 16.59 2.60
C THR A 172 -6.31 16.09 1.60
N TRP A 173 -5.99 15.09 0.79
CA TRP A 173 -6.84 14.62 -0.29
C TRP A 173 -7.15 13.13 -0.21
N VAL A 174 -8.43 12.81 -0.39
CA VAL A 174 -8.96 11.45 -0.56
C VAL A 174 -9.55 11.33 -1.96
N LEU A 175 -9.23 10.23 -2.64
CA LEU A 175 -9.80 9.85 -3.93
C LEU A 175 -10.91 8.82 -3.74
N THR A 176 -12.04 9.00 -4.42
CA THR A 176 -13.21 8.11 -4.34
C THR A 176 -14.06 8.18 -5.61
N ALA A 177 -15.21 7.49 -5.64
CA ALA A 177 -16.17 7.53 -6.73
C ALA A 177 -17.18 8.67 -6.56
N ALA A 178 -17.65 9.23 -7.67
CA ALA A 178 -18.62 10.33 -7.65
C ALA A 178 -20.05 9.84 -7.33
N HIS A 179 -20.41 8.62 -7.75
CA HIS A 179 -21.74 8.07 -7.55
C HIS A 179 -22.12 7.87 -6.08
N CYS A 180 -21.12 7.79 -5.19
CA CYS A 180 -21.30 7.77 -3.74
C CYS A 180 -22.17 8.94 -3.24
N PHE A 181 -22.16 10.06 -3.96
CA PHE A 181 -22.86 11.29 -3.59
C PHE A 181 -24.14 11.56 -4.39
N ASN A 182 -24.59 10.63 -5.23
CA ASN A 182 -25.78 10.82 -6.07
C ASN A 182 -27.06 10.94 -5.24
N HIS A 183 -27.26 10.02 -4.29
CA HIS A 183 -28.44 10.02 -3.42
C HIS A 183 -28.33 11.06 -2.31
N TRP A 184 -27.15 11.15 -1.69
CA TRP A 184 -26.91 12.01 -0.54
C TRP A 184 -25.75 12.95 -0.83
N LYS A 185 -26.04 14.22 -1.10
CA LYS A 185 -24.99 15.19 -1.47
C LYS A 185 -24.17 15.68 -0.27
N ASN A 186 -24.80 15.78 0.90
CA ASN A 186 -24.25 16.42 2.10
C ASN A 186 -24.14 15.42 3.27
N ASN A 187 -23.61 15.90 4.41
CA ASN A 187 -23.56 15.16 5.68
C ASN A 187 -22.63 13.94 5.68
N TRP A 188 -21.59 13.97 4.84
CA TRP A 188 -20.55 12.94 4.79
C TRP A 188 -19.38 13.29 5.70
N ILE A 189 -18.81 12.25 6.30
CA ILE A 189 -17.57 12.32 7.06
C ILE A 189 -16.56 11.31 6.50
N VAL A 190 -15.30 11.66 6.68
CA VAL A 190 -14.15 10.82 6.34
C VAL A 190 -13.69 10.09 7.61
N VAL A 191 -13.50 8.78 7.53
CA VAL A 191 -12.95 7.98 8.63
C VAL A 191 -11.64 7.32 8.20
N LEU A 192 -10.56 7.60 8.95
CA LEU A 192 -9.17 7.20 8.69
C LEU A 192 -8.55 6.50 9.90
N GLY A 193 -7.65 5.54 9.68
CA GLY A 193 -6.90 4.88 10.78
C GLY A 193 -7.79 4.22 11.85
N GLY A 194 -8.98 3.78 11.46
CA GLY A 194 -10.00 3.16 12.31
C GLY A 194 -10.81 4.12 13.20
N GLU A 195 -10.28 5.29 13.54
CA GLU A 195 -10.84 6.14 14.61
C GLU A 195 -10.97 7.61 14.24
N ILE A 196 -10.10 8.14 13.37
CA ILE A 196 -10.07 9.58 13.08
C ILE A 196 -11.26 9.93 12.19
N ARG A 197 -12.12 10.82 12.65
CA ARG A 197 -13.29 11.33 11.91
C ARG A 197 -13.05 12.79 11.54
N LEU A 198 -13.14 13.10 10.25
CA LEU A 198 -12.94 14.45 9.72
C LEU A 198 -14.14 14.89 8.88
N GLY A 199 -14.42 16.20 8.91
CA GLY A 199 -15.32 16.83 7.95
C GLY A 199 -14.71 16.88 6.55
N ILE A 200 -15.58 17.19 5.58
CA ILE A 200 -15.20 17.44 4.18
C ILE A 200 -15.18 18.94 3.97
N LYS A 201 -14.02 19.50 3.64
CA LYS A 201 -13.87 20.92 3.29
C LYS A 201 -14.49 21.20 1.93
N ARG A 202 -14.17 20.35 0.96
CA ARG A 202 -14.61 20.49 -0.43
C ARG A 202 -14.68 19.13 -1.11
N ARG A 203 -15.66 18.96 -2.00
CA ARG A 203 -15.76 17.86 -2.94
C ARG A 203 -15.62 18.39 -4.36
N ILE A 204 -14.88 17.67 -5.19
CA ILE A 204 -14.71 17.96 -6.62
C ILE A 204 -15.03 16.69 -7.38
N ASP A 205 -16.19 16.66 -8.04
CA ASP A 205 -16.57 15.58 -8.96
C ASP A 205 -15.99 15.89 -10.35
N HIS A 206 -15.69 14.86 -11.15
CA HIS A 206 -15.26 15.08 -12.53
C HIS A 206 -16.31 15.86 -13.33
N GLU A 207 -15.93 16.86 -14.13
CA GLU A 207 -16.90 17.78 -14.75
C GLU A 207 -17.79 17.08 -15.80
N LEU A 208 -17.31 15.99 -16.38
CA LEU A 208 -18.05 15.14 -17.32
C LEU A 208 -18.87 14.02 -16.65
N TYR A 209 -18.79 13.86 -15.33
CA TYR A 209 -19.56 12.84 -14.64
C TYR A 209 -21.06 13.17 -14.67
N ASN A 210 -21.85 12.26 -15.26
CA ASN A 210 -23.31 12.36 -15.24
C ASN A 210 -23.95 10.97 -15.35
N ILE A 211 -24.47 10.48 -14.21
CA ILE A 211 -25.11 9.17 -14.11
C ILE A 211 -26.31 8.99 -15.06
N ARG A 212 -26.94 10.08 -15.52
CA ARG A 212 -28.12 10.05 -16.41
C ARG A 212 -27.82 10.52 -17.84
N ALA A 213 -26.54 10.61 -18.24
CA ALA A 213 -26.16 11.17 -19.54
C ALA A 213 -26.81 10.46 -20.73
N LYS A 214 -27.09 9.15 -20.61
CA LYS A 214 -27.61 8.30 -21.69
C LYS A 214 -29.05 7.81 -21.46
N THR A 215 -29.83 8.45 -20.57
CA THR A 215 -31.23 8.05 -20.31
C THR A 215 -32.10 8.08 -21.57
N ALA A 216 -31.87 9.02 -22.49
CA ALA A 216 -32.58 9.10 -23.77
C ALA A 216 -32.30 7.89 -24.70
N GLN A 217 -31.21 7.15 -24.46
CA GLN A 217 -30.82 5.94 -25.20
C GLN A 217 -31.27 4.66 -24.47
N GLY A 218 -32.09 4.78 -23.42
CA GLY A 218 -32.55 3.65 -22.60
C GLY A 218 -31.57 3.20 -21.53
N ILE A 219 -30.42 3.87 -21.39
CA ILE A 219 -29.38 3.55 -20.39
C ILE A 219 -29.66 4.38 -19.12
N GLN A 220 -30.13 3.70 -18.07
CA GLN A 220 -30.56 4.36 -16.82
C GLN A 220 -29.41 4.90 -15.98
N GLU A 221 -28.28 4.18 -15.99
CA GLU A 221 -27.08 4.52 -15.24
C GLU A 221 -25.88 4.55 -16.19
N PHE A 222 -25.09 5.61 -16.17
CA PHE A 222 -23.89 5.76 -16.99
C PHE A 222 -22.73 6.25 -16.13
N TYR A 223 -21.80 5.34 -15.83
CA TYR A 223 -20.74 5.56 -14.84
C TYR A 223 -19.45 6.15 -15.43
N ASP A 224 -19.46 6.66 -16.66
CA ASP A 224 -18.25 7.27 -17.23
C ASP A 224 -17.80 8.47 -16.37
N TYR A 225 -16.48 8.59 -16.20
CA TYR A 225 -15.87 9.59 -15.31
C TYR A 225 -16.35 9.54 -13.84
N ASP A 226 -16.75 8.37 -13.33
CA ASP A 226 -17.18 8.18 -11.93
C ASP A 226 -16.04 8.30 -10.91
N ILE A 227 -15.53 9.51 -10.73
CA ILE A 227 -14.41 9.83 -9.86
C ILE A 227 -14.62 11.19 -9.18
N SER A 228 -14.20 11.26 -7.91
CA SER A 228 -14.35 12.44 -7.07
C SER A 228 -13.15 12.59 -6.12
N LEU A 229 -12.81 13.85 -5.84
CA LEU A 229 -11.79 14.25 -4.89
C LEU A 229 -12.45 14.89 -3.68
N ILE A 230 -12.01 14.47 -2.49
CA ILE A 230 -12.44 14.99 -1.21
C ILE A 230 -11.26 15.68 -0.53
N GLU A 231 -11.37 16.99 -0.35
CA GLU A 231 -10.45 17.78 0.46
C GLU A 231 -10.88 17.68 1.93
N LEU A 232 -9.95 17.24 2.78
CA LEU A 232 -10.17 17.12 4.21
C LEU A 232 -10.32 18.50 4.86
N GLU A 233 -11.13 18.59 5.90
CA GLU A 233 -11.28 19.80 6.73
C GLU A 233 -9.94 20.30 7.28
N LYS A 234 -9.03 19.38 7.62
CA LYS A 234 -7.67 19.65 8.10
C LYS A 234 -6.71 18.58 7.61
N PRO A 235 -5.41 18.90 7.44
CA PRO A 235 -4.41 17.91 7.08
C PRO A 235 -4.29 16.82 8.16
N VAL A 236 -3.99 15.60 7.74
CA VAL A 236 -3.65 14.51 8.64
C VAL A 236 -2.15 14.39 8.79
N THR A 237 -1.71 14.02 10.00
CA THR A 237 -0.33 13.64 10.26
C THR A 237 -0.15 12.17 9.89
N PHE A 238 0.88 11.87 9.08
CA PHE A 238 1.17 10.50 8.73
C PHE A 238 1.78 9.73 9.90
N GLY A 239 1.56 8.42 9.91
CA GLY A 239 2.09 7.50 10.90
C GLY A 239 1.80 6.06 10.49
N GLY A 240 1.92 5.10 11.41
CA GLY A 240 1.78 3.68 11.07
C GLY A 240 0.40 3.25 10.54
N ARG A 241 -0.65 4.05 10.75
CA ARG A 241 -2.05 3.72 10.39
C ARG A 241 -2.68 4.65 9.35
N ILE A 242 -1.98 5.72 8.98
CA ILE A 242 -2.49 6.77 8.09
C ILE A 242 -1.35 7.17 7.17
N ARG A 243 -1.40 6.73 5.92
CA ARG A 243 -0.38 6.99 4.90
C ARG A 243 -1.05 7.04 3.52
N PRO A 244 -0.54 7.84 2.58
CA PRO A 244 -1.14 7.90 1.26
C PRO A 244 -0.80 6.66 0.45
N ILE A 245 -1.66 6.22 -0.46
CA ILE A 245 -1.32 5.24 -1.51
C ILE A 245 -0.55 5.93 -2.65
N CYS A 246 0.30 5.21 -3.38
CA CYS A 246 0.99 5.81 -4.52
C CYS A 246 0.03 6.06 -5.68
N LEU A 247 -0.07 7.32 -6.11
CA LEU A 247 -0.80 7.72 -7.30
C LEU A 247 0.12 7.61 -8.54
N PRO A 248 -0.29 6.94 -9.63
CA PRO A 248 0.48 6.85 -10.86
C PRO A 248 0.83 8.22 -11.42
N CYS A 249 1.87 8.26 -12.25
CA CYS A 249 2.33 9.48 -12.91
C CYS A 249 2.77 10.61 -11.96
N THR A 250 3.19 10.27 -10.75
CA THR A 250 3.80 11.20 -9.78
C THR A 250 5.26 10.84 -9.49
N GLU A 251 6.05 11.82 -9.07
CA GLU A 251 7.43 11.59 -8.65
C GLU A 251 7.51 10.61 -7.45
N GLY A 252 6.52 10.68 -6.54
CA GLY A 252 6.41 9.74 -5.42
C GLY A 252 6.27 8.29 -5.89
N ALA A 253 5.45 8.05 -6.90
CA ALA A 253 5.34 6.74 -7.53
C ALA A 253 6.62 6.35 -8.29
N SER A 254 7.33 7.27 -8.95
CA SER A 254 8.60 6.96 -9.61
C SER A 254 9.67 6.51 -8.59
N ARG A 255 9.76 7.20 -7.45
CA ARG A 255 10.63 6.78 -6.33
C ARG A 255 10.24 5.40 -5.81
N ALA A 256 8.94 5.15 -5.64
CA ALA A 256 8.42 3.85 -5.20
C ALA A 256 8.77 2.71 -6.18
N LEU A 257 8.72 2.98 -7.48
CA LEU A 257 9.14 2.06 -8.54
C LEU A 257 10.67 1.96 -8.71
N LYS A 258 11.44 2.70 -7.89
CA LYS A 258 12.91 2.83 -8.00
C LYS A 258 13.34 3.25 -9.42
N LYS A 259 12.60 4.17 -10.03
CA LYS A 259 12.89 4.77 -11.34
C LYS A 259 13.73 6.03 -11.15
N ARG A 260 14.52 6.40 -12.17
CA ARG A 260 15.38 7.60 -12.13
C ARG A 260 14.52 8.86 -12.29
N ALA A 261 14.83 9.88 -11.49
CA ALA A 261 14.14 11.17 -11.59
C ALA A 261 14.42 11.82 -12.96
N GLY A 262 13.41 12.44 -13.55
CA GLY A 262 13.53 13.19 -14.80
C GLY A 262 13.57 12.36 -16.09
N THR A 263 13.61 11.02 -16.02
CA THR A 263 13.65 10.14 -17.21
C THR A 263 12.42 9.27 -17.38
N THR A 264 11.44 9.38 -16.48
CA THR A 264 10.27 8.50 -16.43
C THR A 264 9.01 9.28 -16.70
N THR A 265 8.16 8.72 -17.54
CA THR A 265 6.92 9.31 -18.03
C THR A 265 5.71 8.60 -17.44
N CYS A 266 4.53 9.21 -17.56
CA CYS A 266 3.27 8.60 -17.18
C CYS A 266 3.02 7.30 -17.97
N ARG A 267 3.41 7.30 -19.25
CA ARG A 267 3.34 6.11 -20.10
C ARG A 267 4.22 4.96 -19.59
N ASP A 268 5.42 5.26 -19.10
CA ASP A 268 6.30 4.24 -18.50
C ASP A 268 5.68 3.64 -17.23
N HIS A 269 5.00 4.44 -16.41
CA HIS A 269 4.27 3.94 -15.25
C HIS A 269 3.12 3.01 -15.65
N GLU A 270 2.35 3.38 -16.68
CA GLU A 270 1.27 2.54 -17.20
C GLU A 270 1.79 1.19 -17.69
N LEU A 271 2.88 1.21 -18.47
CA LEU A 271 3.54 -0.01 -18.95
C LEU A 271 4.05 -0.88 -17.80
N GLU A 272 4.68 -0.30 -16.78
CA GLU A 272 5.18 -1.06 -15.62
C GLU A 272 4.04 -1.68 -14.81
N LEU A 273 3.00 -0.90 -14.51
CA LEU A 273 1.92 -1.30 -13.61
C LEU A 273 0.89 -2.22 -14.30
N LEU A 274 0.64 -2.02 -15.60
CA LEU A 274 -0.39 -2.74 -16.37
C LEU A 274 0.19 -3.54 -17.57
N SER A 275 1.45 -4.00 -17.46
CA SER A 275 2.17 -4.73 -18.54
C SER A 275 1.56 -6.07 -18.94
N PHE A 276 0.92 -6.78 -18.02
CA PHE A 276 0.49 -8.16 -18.23
C PHE A 276 -0.94 -8.28 -18.73
N GLU A 277 -1.21 -9.34 -19.49
CA GLU A 277 -2.53 -9.72 -19.99
C GLU A 277 -3.60 -9.81 -18.89
N LYS A 278 -3.19 -10.40 -17.76
CA LYS A 278 -3.95 -10.46 -16.51
C LYS A 278 -3.04 -9.91 -15.42
N VAL A 279 -3.38 -8.75 -14.87
CA VAL A 279 -2.56 -8.08 -13.85
C VAL A 279 -3.12 -8.41 -12.46
N PRO A 280 -2.37 -9.09 -11.58
CA PRO A 280 -2.79 -9.26 -10.20
C PRO A 280 -2.96 -7.91 -9.52
N ALA A 281 -4.13 -7.71 -8.93
CA ALA A 281 -4.50 -6.49 -8.23
C ALA A 281 -5.36 -6.84 -7.00
N GLU A 282 -5.53 -5.86 -6.13
CA GLU A 282 -6.27 -6.02 -4.90
C GLU A 282 -7.21 -4.83 -4.66
N PHE A 283 -8.26 -5.09 -3.90
CA PHE A 283 -9.07 -4.07 -3.26
C PHE A 283 -9.31 -4.41 -1.79
N ILE A 284 -9.85 -3.47 -1.01
CA ILE A 284 -10.12 -3.68 0.42
C ILE A 284 -11.62 -3.83 0.64
N SER A 285 -12.00 -4.95 1.26
CA SER A 285 -13.41 -5.30 1.52
C SER A 285 -14.06 -4.48 2.65
N LEU A 286 -15.36 -4.67 2.83
CA LEU A 286 -16.11 -4.12 3.96
C LEU A 286 -15.51 -4.48 5.33
N GLU A 287 -14.93 -5.69 5.43
CA GLU A 287 -14.27 -6.23 6.63
C GLU A 287 -12.77 -5.93 6.68
N HIS A 288 -12.31 -4.93 5.91
CA HIS A 288 -10.91 -4.46 5.89
C HIS A 288 -9.87 -5.49 5.40
N LYS A 289 -10.33 -6.60 4.80
CA LYS A 289 -9.46 -7.64 4.21
C LYS A 289 -9.13 -7.28 2.76
N ARG A 290 -7.88 -7.51 2.36
CA ARG A 290 -7.47 -7.41 0.94
C ARG A 290 -8.08 -8.57 0.16
N MET A 291 -8.64 -8.25 -1.00
CA MET A 291 -9.35 -9.17 -1.87
C MET A 291 -8.64 -9.20 -3.22
N ASN A 292 -8.28 -10.40 -3.68
CA ASN A 292 -7.53 -10.58 -4.93
C ASN A 292 -8.46 -10.52 -6.14
N VAL A 293 -8.00 -9.83 -7.18
CA VAL A 293 -8.63 -9.77 -8.51
C VAL A 293 -7.56 -9.76 -9.60
N GLN A 294 -7.98 -9.93 -10.85
CA GLN A 294 -7.09 -9.81 -12.00
C GLN A 294 -7.64 -8.80 -13.01
N ILE A 295 -6.91 -7.71 -13.20
CA ILE A 295 -7.26 -6.72 -14.23
C ILE A 295 -6.99 -7.35 -15.59
N LYS A 296 -8.01 -7.47 -16.43
CA LYS A 296 -7.88 -7.99 -17.80
C LYS A 296 -7.50 -6.84 -18.73
N THR A 297 -6.32 -6.92 -19.32
CA THR A 297 -5.79 -5.92 -20.25
C THR A 297 -5.64 -6.52 -21.65
N LYS A 298 -5.16 -5.72 -22.62
CA LYS A 298 -4.74 -6.19 -23.94
C LYS A 298 -5.81 -7.10 -24.59
N THR A 299 -5.49 -8.35 -24.95
CA THR A 299 -6.39 -9.24 -25.67
C THR A 299 -7.52 -9.83 -24.82
N SER A 300 -7.40 -9.77 -23.48
CA SER A 300 -8.37 -10.27 -22.51
C SER A 300 -9.40 -9.21 -22.14
N ARG A 301 -9.08 -7.93 -22.37
CA ARG A 301 -9.99 -6.82 -22.07
C ARG A 301 -11.33 -6.94 -22.80
N PRO A 302 -11.40 -7.20 -24.14
CA PRO A 302 -12.67 -7.30 -24.85
C PRO A 302 -13.65 -8.32 -24.25
N THR A 303 -13.15 -9.51 -23.90
CA THR A 303 -13.95 -10.58 -23.26
C THR A 303 -14.37 -10.22 -21.84
N CYS A 304 -13.56 -9.44 -21.12
CA CYS A 304 -13.94 -8.94 -19.80
C CYS A 304 -15.11 -7.96 -19.93
N VAL A 305 -14.96 -6.94 -20.78
CA VAL A 305 -15.94 -5.86 -20.89
C VAL A 305 -17.25 -6.31 -21.50
N SER A 306 -17.24 -7.26 -22.45
CA SER A 306 -18.48 -7.81 -23.03
C SER A 306 -19.38 -8.45 -21.97
N GLY A 307 -18.81 -8.88 -20.82
CA GLY A 307 -19.57 -9.32 -19.66
C GLY A 307 -20.42 -8.24 -18.99
N ALA A 308 -20.35 -6.96 -19.39
CA ALA A 308 -21.32 -5.95 -18.96
C ALA A 308 -22.74 -6.23 -19.47
N ILE A 309 -22.86 -6.86 -20.65
CA ILE A 309 -24.13 -7.19 -21.29
C ILE A 309 -24.42 -8.66 -21.01
N GLN A 310 -25.15 -8.91 -19.91
CA GLN A 310 -25.61 -10.24 -19.52
C GLN A 310 -27.10 -10.18 -19.17
N GLU A 311 -27.80 -11.29 -19.35
CA GLU A 311 -29.22 -11.41 -18.99
C GLU A 311 -29.43 -11.11 -17.50
N GLY A 312 -30.47 -10.33 -17.19
CA GLY A 312 -30.78 -9.89 -15.82
C GLY A 312 -29.96 -8.71 -15.31
N MET A 313 -29.08 -8.12 -16.13
CA MET A 313 -28.28 -6.94 -15.76
C MET A 313 -28.88 -5.62 -16.23
N ILE A 314 -28.42 -4.52 -15.61
CA ILE A 314 -28.85 -3.14 -15.95
C ILE A 314 -28.60 -2.76 -17.42
N TYR A 315 -27.69 -3.46 -18.11
CA TYR A 315 -27.35 -3.25 -19.52
C TYR A 315 -27.72 -4.43 -20.43
N ALA A 316 -28.57 -5.36 -19.99
CA ALA A 316 -28.94 -6.55 -20.77
C ALA A 316 -29.49 -6.22 -22.18
N ASN A 317 -30.15 -5.07 -22.33
CA ASN A 317 -30.79 -4.63 -23.57
C ASN A 317 -29.93 -3.66 -24.40
N VAL A 318 -28.68 -3.39 -23.98
CA VAL A 318 -27.77 -2.52 -24.72
C VAL A 318 -27.16 -3.29 -25.88
N SER A 319 -27.18 -2.71 -27.09
CA SER A 319 -26.69 -3.38 -28.29
C SER A 319 -25.17 -3.36 -28.44
N ASN A 320 -24.51 -2.29 -28.00
CA ASN A 320 -23.05 -2.13 -28.05
C ASN A 320 -22.48 -1.88 -26.66
N VAL A 321 -21.53 -2.71 -26.24
CA VAL A 321 -20.87 -2.59 -24.93
C VAL A 321 -20.17 -1.24 -24.74
N ASP A 322 -19.64 -0.66 -25.82
CA ASP A 322 -18.92 0.63 -25.77
C ASP A 322 -19.85 1.80 -25.41
N ASP A 323 -21.17 1.61 -25.49
CA ASP A 323 -22.14 2.60 -25.04
C ASP A 323 -22.18 2.74 -23.51
N VAL A 324 -21.71 1.74 -22.77
CA VAL A 324 -21.76 1.69 -21.30
C VAL A 324 -20.40 1.45 -20.66
N VAL A 325 -19.48 0.78 -21.36
CA VAL A 325 -18.10 0.54 -20.91
C VAL A 325 -17.13 1.27 -21.83
N THR A 326 -16.75 2.47 -21.43
CA THR A 326 -15.77 3.29 -22.15
C THR A 326 -14.32 2.84 -21.90
N ASP A 327 -13.36 3.42 -22.62
CA ASP A 327 -11.93 3.18 -22.39
C ASP A 327 -11.43 3.63 -21.01
N ARG A 328 -12.23 4.44 -20.29
CA ARG A 328 -11.92 4.86 -18.93
C ARG A 328 -12.00 3.71 -17.93
N PHE A 329 -12.63 2.59 -18.29
CA PHE A 329 -12.77 1.46 -17.37
C PHE A 329 -11.64 0.42 -17.50
N LEU A 330 -11.10 0.03 -16.34
CA LEU A 330 -10.48 -1.26 -16.11
C LEU A 330 -11.57 -2.30 -15.81
N CYS A 331 -11.28 -3.58 -16.04
CA CYS A 331 -12.24 -4.67 -15.83
C CYS A 331 -11.57 -5.88 -15.15
N SER A 332 -12.28 -6.51 -14.21
CA SER A 332 -11.89 -7.78 -13.58
C SER A 332 -13.08 -8.73 -13.45
N GLY A 333 -12.84 -9.93 -12.91
CA GLY A 333 -13.82 -10.99 -12.76
C GLY A 333 -13.70 -12.08 -13.83
N GLU A 334 -14.71 -12.94 -13.92
CA GLU A 334 -14.76 -14.20 -14.68
C GLU A 334 -14.17 -15.42 -13.97
N ASP A 335 -12.99 -15.31 -13.35
CA ASP A 335 -12.31 -16.46 -12.78
C ASP A 335 -12.77 -16.73 -11.34
N LYS A 336 -13.84 -17.52 -11.21
CA LYS A 336 -14.49 -17.83 -9.92
C LYS A 336 -13.58 -18.48 -8.89
N SER A 337 -12.45 -19.06 -9.31
CA SER A 337 -11.51 -19.72 -8.39
C SER A 337 -10.43 -18.79 -7.86
N LEU A 338 -10.24 -17.63 -8.50
CA LEU A 338 -9.13 -16.72 -8.23
C LEU A 338 -9.57 -15.30 -7.86
N GLU A 339 -10.78 -14.88 -8.20
CA GLU A 339 -11.20 -13.48 -8.10
C GLU A 339 -12.37 -13.28 -7.14
N ALA A 340 -12.25 -12.23 -6.32
CA ALA A 340 -13.35 -11.68 -5.55
C ALA A 340 -14.19 -10.69 -6.38
N TYR A 341 -15.43 -10.45 -5.96
CA TYR A 341 -16.32 -9.45 -6.57
C TYR A 341 -16.66 -8.35 -5.57
N THR A 342 -16.79 -7.10 -5.99
CA THR A 342 -17.01 -5.96 -5.09
C THR A 342 -18.45 -5.88 -4.56
N CYS A 343 -18.62 -5.41 -3.32
CA CYS A 343 -19.92 -5.10 -2.72
C CYS A 343 -20.26 -3.62 -2.88
N LYS A 344 -21.55 -3.27 -2.87
CA LYS A 344 -21.99 -1.86 -3.01
C LYS A 344 -21.36 -0.88 -2.03
N GLY A 345 -21.05 -1.30 -0.80
CA GLY A 345 -20.38 -0.43 0.19
C GLY A 345 -18.88 -0.28 0.01
N GLU A 346 -18.27 -1.01 -0.93
CA GLU A 346 -16.84 -0.98 -1.26
C GLU A 346 -16.55 0.02 -2.40
N SER A 347 -17.59 0.50 -3.08
CA SER A 347 -17.55 1.56 -4.09
C SER A 347 -16.72 2.77 -3.66
N GLY A 348 -15.96 3.32 -4.59
CA GLY A 348 -15.01 4.40 -4.36
C GLY A 348 -13.67 3.96 -3.77
N GLY A 349 -13.55 2.71 -3.29
CA GLY A 349 -12.29 2.17 -2.80
C GLY A 349 -11.21 2.10 -3.88
N SER A 350 -9.95 1.98 -3.44
CA SER A 350 -8.82 1.79 -4.35
C SER A 350 -8.79 0.38 -4.92
N LEU A 351 -8.68 0.28 -6.25
CA LEU A 351 -8.09 -0.87 -6.93
C LEU A 351 -6.59 -0.60 -7.08
N PHE A 352 -5.75 -1.45 -6.50
CA PHE A 352 -4.31 -1.23 -6.46
C PHE A 352 -3.50 -2.45 -6.83
N VAL A 353 -2.28 -2.21 -7.29
CA VAL A 353 -1.29 -3.24 -7.63
C VAL A 353 -0.10 -3.12 -6.69
N GLU A 354 0.48 -4.26 -6.34
CA GLU A 354 1.74 -4.30 -5.59
C GLU A 354 2.92 -4.45 -6.55
N ARG A 355 3.92 -3.56 -6.42
CA ARG A 355 5.20 -3.67 -7.11
C ARG A 355 6.31 -3.23 -6.17
N ARG A 356 7.36 -4.04 -6.06
CA ARG A 356 8.54 -3.71 -5.23
C ARG A 356 8.16 -3.36 -3.78
N GLU A 357 7.24 -4.13 -3.20
CA GLU A 357 6.73 -3.94 -1.82
C GLU A 357 6.06 -2.58 -1.59
N ARG A 358 5.47 -2.04 -2.66
CA ARG A 358 4.76 -0.76 -2.66
C ARG A 358 3.43 -0.91 -3.37
N HIS A 359 2.42 -0.22 -2.87
CA HIS A 359 1.06 -0.25 -3.39
C HIS A 359 0.75 0.99 -4.23
N PHE A 360 0.24 0.75 -5.44
CA PHE A 360 -0.09 1.78 -6.41
C PHE A 360 -1.56 1.68 -6.78
N GLN A 361 -2.32 2.74 -6.52
CA GLN A 361 -3.71 2.79 -6.94
C GLN A 361 -3.76 2.95 -8.45
N VAL A 362 -4.34 2.00 -9.18
CA VAL A 362 -4.49 2.08 -10.64
C VAL A 362 -5.94 2.35 -11.05
N GLY A 363 -6.89 2.13 -10.15
CA GLY A 363 -8.28 2.46 -10.37
C GLY A 363 -9.09 2.80 -9.13
N VAL A 364 -10.32 3.25 -9.37
CA VAL A 364 -11.34 3.51 -8.35
C VAL A 364 -12.51 2.55 -8.61
N ILE A 365 -12.94 1.80 -7.59
CA ILE A 365 -14.10 0.91 -7.67
C ILE A 365 -15.33 1.75 -8.04
N SER A 366 -15.98 1.40 -9.15
CA SER A 366 -17.12 2.15 -9.67
C SER A 366 -18.39 1.31 -9.60
N TRP A 367 -18.52 0.29 -10.44
CA TRP A 367 -19.72 -0.54 -10.51
C TRP A 367 -19.38 -1.97 -10.90
N GLY A 368 -20.32 -2.89 -10.66
CA GLY A 368 -20.17 -4.30 -10.99
C GLY A 368 -21.51 -4.91 -11.38
N THR A 369 -21.46 -6.08 -12.00
CA THR A 369 -22.66 -6.81 -12.44
C THR A 369 -23.23 -7.69 -11.31
N TYR A 370 -22.51 -7.86 -10.21
CA TYR A 370 -22.94 -8.71 -9.10
C TYR A 370 -22.60 -8.07 -7.77
N ASP A 371 -23.52 -8.10 -6.81
CA ASP A 371 -23.26 -7.71 -5.44
C ASP A 371 -23.26 -8.97 -4.54
N PRO A 372 -22.09 -9.51 -4.16
CA PRO A 372 -22.03 -10.67 -3.30
C PRO A 372 -22.46 -10.37 -1.86
N CYS A 373 -22.68 -9.10 -1.49
CA CYS A 373 -23.17 -8.72 -0.16
C CYS A 373 -24.67 -8.38 -0.15
N ALA A 374 -25.42 -8.63 -1.24
CA ALA A 374 -26.80 -8.20 -1.40
C ALA A 374 -27.74 -8.70 -0.29
N GLN A 375 -27.54 -9.94 0.20
CA GLN A 375 -28.37 -10.54 1.24
C GLN A 375 -28.07 -10.01 2.65
N LYS A 376 -26.95 -9.29 2.84
CA LYS A 376 -26.50 -8.76 4.15
C LYS A 376 -26.41 -9.82 5.26
N ASN A 377 -26.24 -11.09 4.89
CA ASN A 377 -26.07 -12.19 5.84
C ASN A 377 -24.73 -12.05 6.57
N LYS A 378 -24.70 -12.50 7.82
CA LYS A 378 -23.51 -12.52 8.65
C LYS A 378 -23.25 -13.92 9.17
N ASN A 379 -21.98 -14.29 9.30
CA ASN A 379 -21.58 -15.52 9.97
C ASN A 379 -21.70 -15.36 11.50
N ASP A 380 -21.44 -16.43 12.24
CA ASP A 380 -21.51 -16.43 13.72
C ASP A 380 -20.55 -15.42 14.37
N ASN A 381 -19.50 -15.01 13.66
CA ASN A 381 -18.54 -14.00 14.09
C ASN A 381 -18.98 -12.56 13.73
N GLY A 382 -20.16 -12.39 13.12
CA GLY A 382 -20.71 -11.09 12.73
C GLY A 382 -20.10 -10.50 11.44
N GLU A 383 -19.26 -11.26 10.73
CA GLU A 383 -18.65 -10.87 9.46
C GLU A 383 -19.63 -11.08 8.30
N ILE A 384 -19.60 -10.19 7.32
CA ILE A 384 -20.47 -10.30 6.13
C ILE A 384 -20.13 -11.55 5.31
N ILE A 385 -21.16 -12.37 5.06
CA ILE A 385 -21.07 -13.51 4.14
C ILE A 385 -21.16 -12.98 2.71
N ARG A 386 -20.17 -13.35 1.89
CA ARG A 386 -20.14 -13.05 0.46
C ARG A 386 -20.73 -14.23 -0.32
N ASP A 387 -21.88 -14.01 -0.94
CA ASP A 387 -22.57 -15.01 -1.72
C ASP A 387 -21.78 -15.37 -2.99
N ARG A 388 -21.82 -16.65 -3.35
CA ARG A 388 -21.24 -17.11 -4.62
C ARG A 388 -22.25 -16.92 -5.74
N PRO A 389 -21.83 -16.42 -6.92
CA PRO A 389 -22.70 -16.33 -8.08
C PRO A 389 -23.14 -17.73 -8.53
N SER A 390 -24.30 -17.83 -9.18
CA SER A 390 -24.76 -19.09 -9.79
C SER A 390 -23.73 -19.61 -10.82
N LYS A 391 -23.78 -20.90 -11.16
CA LYS A 391 -22.78 -21.53 -12.04
C LYS A 391 -22.71 -20.88 -13.43
N GLU A 392 -23.85 -20.48 -13.97
CA GLU A 392 -23.96 -19.87 -15.31
C GLU A 392 -23.56 -18.39 -15.30
N TYR A 393 -23.69 -17.74 -14.15
CA TYR A 393 -23.46 -16.31 -14.05
C TYR A 393 -21.97 -15.95 -13.99
N LYS A 394 -21.53 -14.96 -14.77
CA LYS A 394 -20.11 -14.56 -14.87
C LYS A 394 -19.93 -13.11 -14.43
N PRO A 395 -19.81 -12.83 -13.12
CA PRO A 395 -19.69 -11.45 -12.66
C PRO A 395 -18.49 -10.71 -13.24
N ARG A 396 -18.66 -9.39 -13.37
CA ARG A 396 -17.62 -8.43 -13.74
C ARG A 396 -17.65 -7.24 -12.78
N ASP A 397 -16.49 -6.70 -12.50
CA ASP A 397 -16.33 -5.42 -11.82
C ASP A 397 -15.57 -4.45 -12.72
N PHE A 398 -15.98 -3.18 -12.68
CA PHE A 398 -15.46 -2.09 -13.48
C PHE A 398 -14.95 -0.95 -12.61
N TYR A 399 -13.81 -0.41 -13.00
CA TYR A 399 -13.06 0.57 -12.20
C TYR A 399 -12.61 1.73 -13.07
N ILE A 400 -12.70 2.97 -12.59
CA ILE A 400 -12.17 4.11 -13.33
C ILE A 400 -10.64 4.06 -13.31
N SER A 401 -10.03 3.94 -14.49
CA SER A 401 -8.59 3.92 -14.70
C SER A 401 -7.99 5.30 -14.41
N LEU A 402 -7.04 5.35 -13.47
CA LEU A 402 -6.36 6.60 -13.13
C LEU A 402 -5.44 7.11 -14.24
N PHE A 403 -5.04 6.27 -15.19
CA PHE A 403 -4.29 6.69 -16.38
C PHE A 403 -5.17 7.46 -17.37
N GLN A 404 -6.48 7.21 -17.38
CA GLN A 404 -7.43 7.79 -18.33
C GLN A 404 -8.06 9.10 -17.84
N VAL A 405 -7.74 9.53 -16.61
CA VAL A 405 -8.24 10.78 -15.99
C VAL A 405 -7.10 11.68 -15.50
N GLN A 406 -5.91 11.53 -16.08
CA GLN A 406 -4.71 12.26 -15.67
C GLN A 406 -4.85 13.77 -15.80
N ASP A 407 -5.50 14.27 -16.85
CA ASP A 407 -5.69 15.71 -17.05
C ASP A 407 -6.47 16.34 -15.88
N TRP A 408 -7.52 15.66 -15.44
CA TRP A 408 -8.34 16.08 -14.31
C TRP A 408 -7.58 15.98 -12.99
N LEU A 409 -6.88 14.86 -12.74
CA LEU A 409 -6.05 14.69 -11.54
C LEU A 409 -4.98 15.78 -11.44
N ARG A 410 -4.27 16.06 -12.54
CA ARG A 410 -3.24 17.11 -12.60
C ARG A 410 -3.83 18.48 -12.33
N LYS A 411 -4.95 18.82 -12.97
CA LYS A 411 -5.64 20.10 -12.78
C LYS A 411 -5.92 20.41 -11.31
N HIS A 412 -6.36 19.41 -10.55
CA HIS A 412 -6.81 19.61 -9.16
C HIS A 412 -5.74 19.32 -8.10
N LEU A 413 -4.72 18.51 -8.42
CA LEU A 413 -3.72 18.04 -7.45
C LEU A 413 -2.31 18.59 -7.70
N ASN A 414 -2.04 19.41 -8.73
CA ASN A 414 -0.68 19.92 -9.02
C ASN A 414 -0.03 20.66 -7.85
N ASN A 415 -0.82 21.28 -6.98
CA ASN A 415 -0.32 21.98 -5.79
C ASN A 415 -0.02 21.03 -4.61
N SER A 416 -0.50 19.79 -4.66
CA SER A 416 -0.37 18.80 -3.60
C SER A 416 0.52 17.61 -3.98
N LEU A 417 0.63 17.30 -5.27
CA LEU A 417 1.42 16.20 -5.82
C LEU A 417 2.23 16.68 -7.01
N LYS A 418 3.49 16.23 -7.10
CA LYS A 418 4.36 16.50 -8.25
C LYS A 418 4.15 15.43 -9.31
N PHE A 419 3.56 15.81 -10.44
CA PHE A 419 3.35 14.91 -11.56
C PHE A 419 4.53 14.89 -12.53
N ILE A 420 4.84 13.72 -13.09
CA ILE A 420 5.87 13.55 -14.13
C ILE A 420 5.29 13.84 -15.53
N PRO A 421 6.11 14.02 -16.58
CA PRO A 421 5.62 14.21 -17.95
C PRO A 421 4.71 13.07 -18.43
N MET A 422 3.80 13.36 -19.38
CA MET A 422 2.88 12.33 -19.91
C MET A 422 3.59 11.33 -20.83
N GLN A 423 4.50 11.83 -21.68
CA GLN A 423 5.26 11.11 -22.69
C GLN A 423 6.72 11.51 -22.68
#